data_AF-A0A1Q3CRG3-F1
#
_entry.id   AF-A0A1Q3CRG3-F1
#
_cell.length_a   1.000
_cell.length_b   1.000
_cell.length_c   1.000
_cell.angle_alpha   90.00
_cell.angle_beta   90.00
_cell.angle_gamma   90.00
#
_symmetry.space_group_name_H-M   'P 1'
#
loop_
_entity.id
_entity.type
_entity.pdbx_description
1 polymer ?
#
loop_
_entity_poly.entity_id
_entity_poly.type
_entity_poly.pdbx_seq_one_letter_code
_entity_poly.pdbx_strand_id
1 'polypeptide(L)'
;THHLLSLKLNETNYLSWRIQIVPFLRGQQLFGYVDGTIVCPLPTDVEAYNNWQQQDNNLMSILVGSLSTEVIPTVHWASTSKNIWDTLQEAYASHSNIRILSL
;
A
#
# COMPACT_ATOMS: atom_id res chain seq x y z
N THR A 1 -6.33 17.81 -3.27
CA THR A 1 -5.29 17.71 -2.22
C THR A 1 -4.37 16.50 -2.46
N HIS A 2 -3.86 16.31 -3.70
CA HIS A 2 -3.17 15.07 -4.14
C HIS A 2 -1.62 15.18 -4.17
N HIS A 3 -1.01 15.99 -3.30
CA HIS A 3 0.44 16.28 -3.33
C HIS A 3 1.25 15.63 -2.20
N LEU A 4 0.68 14.70 -1.43
CA LEU A 4 1.35 14.18 -0.23
C LEU A 4 2.33 13.04 -0.48
N LEU A 5 2.30 12.40 -1.65
CA LEU A 5 3.27 11.37 -2.06
C LEU A 5 3.94 11.81 -3.36
N SER A 6 4.92 12.72 -3.27
CA SER A 6 5.67 13.15 -4.45
C SER A 6 6.60 12.04 -4.96
N LEU A 7 7.01 11.14 -4.06
CA LEU A 7 7.89 10.02 -4.38
C LEU A 7 7.07 8.78 -4.75
N LYS A 8 7.10 8.44 -6.05
CA LYS A 8 6.58 7.16 -6.52
C LYS A 8 7.56 6.03 -6.21
N LEU A 9 7.04 4.88 -5.76
CA LEU A 9 7.83 3.67 -5.55
C LEU A 9 8.43 3.22 -6.88
N ASN A 10 9.74 2.96 -6.86
CA ASN A 10 10.50 2.30 -7.91
C ASN A 10 11.37 1.19 -7.27
N GLU A 11 12.15 0.50 -8.09
CA GLU A 11 12.95 -0.66 -7.67
C GLU A 11 13.99 -0.36 -6.57
N THR A 12 14.30 0.92 -6.33
CA THR A 12 15.47 1.33 -5.54
C THR A 12 15.16 2.22 -4.35
N ASN A 13 13.90 2.67 -4.18
CA ASN A 13 13.55 3.70 -3.22
C ASN A 13 12.51 3.25 -2.18
N TYR A 14 12.32 1.94 -1.99
CA TYR A 14 11.28 1.39 -1.12
C TYR A 14 11.28 2.01 0.29
N LEU A 15 12.46 2.17 0.90
CA LEU A 15 12.55 2.75 2.25
C LEU A 15 12.09 4.21 2.29
N SER A 16 12.49 5.02 1.31
CA SER A 16 12.06 6.42 1.19
C SER A 16 10.56 6.53 0.92
N TRP A 17 10.02 5.67 0.04
CA TRP A 17 8.58 5.59 -0.22
C TRP A 17 7.82 5.17 1.05
N ARG A 18 8.30 4.16 1.77
CA ARG A 18 7.68 3.65 3.01
C ARG A 18 7.64 4.70 4.11
N ILE A 19 8.70 5.49 4.26
CA ILE A 19 8.77 6.61 5.22
C ILE A 19 7.71 7.68 4.93
N GLN A 20 7.35 7.91 3.66
CA GLN A 20 6.30 8.87 3.31
C GLN A 20 4.89 8.28 3.44
N ILE A 21 4.68 7.06 2.92
CA ILE A 21 3.33 6.50 2.81
C ILE A 21 2.79 6.01 4.16
N VAL A 22 3.62 5.45 5.05
CA VAL A 22 3.13 4.91 6.33
C VAL A 22 2.52 6.01 7.22
N PRO A 23 3.18 7.17 7.47
CA PRO A 23 2.57 8.26 8.23
C PRO A 23 1.31 8.81 7.56
N PHE A 24 1.29 8.91 6.22
CA PHE A 24 0.13 9.36 5.46
C PHE A 24 -1.09 8.44 5.66
N LEU A 25 -0.88 7.12 5.63
CA LEU A 25 -1.95 6.14 5.87
C LEU A 25 -2.41 6.15 7.33
N ARG A 26 -1.48 6.27 8.28
CA ARG A 26 -1.82 6.37 9.71
C ARG A 26 -2.61 7.65 10.03
N GLY A 27 -2.22 8.78 9.46
CA GLY A 27 -2.95 10.05 9.61
C GLY A 27 -4.39 10.00 9.10
N GLN A 28 -4.70 9.07 8.18
CA GLN A 28 -6.04 8.82 7.66
C GLN A 28 -6.71 7.58 8.25
N GLN A 29 -6.10 6.93 9.25
CA GLN A 29 -6.62 5.69 9.86
C GLN A 29 -6.76 4.52 8.87
N LEU A 30 -6.04 4.55 7.75
CA LEU A 30 -6.09 3.53 6.69
C LEU A 30 -5.04 2.42 6.88
N PHE A 31 -4.03 2.64 7.73
CA PHE A 31 -2.93 1.68 7.91
C PHE A 31 -3.41 0.30 8.39
N GLY A 32 -4.52 0.27 9.14
CA GLY A 32 -5.07 -0.98 9.66
C GLY A 32 -5.53 -1.97 8.57
N TYR A 33 -5.87 -1.48 7.38
CA TYR A 33 -6.26 -2.32 6.25
C TYR A 33 -5.07 -3.12 5.70
N VAL A 34 -3.88 -2.48 5.62
CA VAL A 34 -2.68 -3.11 5.05
C VAL A 34 -1.92 -3.98 6.06
N ASP A 35 -1.89 -3.59 7.34
CA ASP A 35 -1.28 -4.41 8.39
C ASP A 35 -2.20 -5.55 8.88
N GLY A 36 -3.48 -5.54 8.49
CA GLY A 36 -4.46 -6.58 8.78
C GLY A 36 -5.16 -6.44 10.13
N THR A 37 -4.95 -5.34 10.86
CA THR A 37 -5.67 -5.07 12.12
C THR A 37 -7.13 -4.67 11.90
N ILE A 38 -7.46 -4.10 10.73
CA ILE A 38 -8.85 -3.88 10.28
C ILE A 38 -9.23 -5.05 9.38
N VAL A 39 -9.91 -6.03 9.97
CA VAL A 39 -10.33 -7.25 9.30
C VAL A 39 -11.58 -7.00 8.44
N CYS A 40 -11.64 -7.61 7.25
CA CYS A 40 -12.84 -7.60 6.42
C CYS A 40 -14.02 -8.24 7.18
N PRO A 41 -15.16 -7.55 7.33
CA PRO A 41 -16.35 -8.10 7.96
C PRO A 41 -16.90 -9.33 7.23
N LEU A 42 -17.74 -10.10 7.91
CA LEU A 42 -18.48 -11.18 7.25
C LEU A 42 -19.46 -10.61 6.21
N PRO A 43 -19.62 -11.24 5.04
CA PRO A 43 -20.58 -10.78 4.02
C PRO A 43 -22.04 -10.74 4.49
N THR A 44 -22.37 -11.40 5.60
CA THR A 44 -23.70 -11.36 6.23
C THR A 44 -24.00 -10.00 6.86
N ASP A 45 -22.99 -9.24 7.26
CA ASP A 45 -23.10 -7.85 7.66
C ASP A 45 -22.88 -6.95 6.44
N VAL A 46 -23.92 -6.82 5.62
CA VAL A 46 -23.85 -6.17 4.30
C VAL A 46 -23.38 -4.72 4.40
N GLU A 47 -23.81 -3.98 5.44
CA GLU A 47 -23.43 -2.58 5.61
C GLU A 47 -21.94 -2.46 5.99
N ALA A 48 -21.49 -3.21 6.98
CA ALA A 48 -20.08 -3.18 7.39
C ALA A 48 -19.17 -3.67 6.25
N TYR A 49 -19.55 -4.73 5.54
CA TYR A 49 -18.82 -5.27 4.40
C TYR A 49 -18.67 -4.24 3.27
N ASN A 50 -19.77 -3.57 2.89
CA ASN A 50 -19.74 -2.55 1.83
C ASN A 50 -18.88 -1.35 2.23
N ASN A 51 -18.99 -0.89 3.48
CA ASN A 51 -18.17 0.19 4.00
C ASN A 51 -16.68 -0.18 3.99
N TRP A 52 -16.34 -1.39 4.42
CA TRP A 52 -14.97 -1.89 4.37
C TRP A 52 -14.44 -1.94 2.93
N GLN A 53 -15.21 -2.51 2.00
CA GLN A 53 -14.81 -2.63 0.60
C GLN A 53 -14.60 -1.27 -0.06
N GLN A 54 -15.44 -0.28 0.25
CA GLN A 54 -15.28 1.07 -0.27
C GLN A 54 -13.98 1.71 0.20
N GLN A 55 -13.62 1.55 1.48
CA GLN A 55 -12.36 2.06 2.03
C GLN A 55 -11.14 1.32 1.47
N ASP A 56 -11.23 -0.01 1.35
CA ASP A 56 -10.16 -0.82 0.77
C ASP A 56 -9.89 -0.43 -0.69
N ASN A 57 -10.93 -0.24 -1.51
CA ASN A 57 -10.81 0.22 -2.91
C ASN A 57 -10.19 1.62 -3.03
N ASN A 58 -10.57 2.54 -2.13
CA ASN A 58 -9.97 3.87 -2.08
C ASN A 58 -8.48 3.78 -1.74
N LEU A 59 -8.11 2.92 -0.79
CA LEU A 59 -6.73 2.68 -0.41
C LEU A 59 -5.94 1.99 -1.52
N MET A 60 -6.51 1.04 -2.25
CA MET A 60 -5.90 0.46 -3.44
C MET A 60 -5.56 1.56 -4.47
N SER A 61 -6.48 2.49 -4.72
CA SER A 61 -6.25 3.62 -5.63
C SER A 61 -5.10 4.52 -5.18
N ILE A 62 -5.00 4.78 -3.86
CA ILE A 62 -3.88 5.53 -3.25
C ILE A 62 -2.56 4.77 -3.47
N LEU A 63 -2.53 3.48 -3.16
CA LEU A 63 -1.33 2.66 -3.27
C LEU A 63 -0.85 2.60 -4.73
N VAL A 64 -1.73 2.26 -5.68
CA VAL A 64 -1.42 2.23 -7.12
C VAL A 64 -0.96 3.61 -7.62
N GLY A 65 -1.63 4.69 -7.19
CA GLY A 65 -1.23 6.06 -7.55
C GLY A 65 0.17 6.44 -7.05
N SER A 66 0.65 5.78 -5.99
CA SER A 66 1.99 5.95 -5.43
C SER A 66 3.07 5.11 -6.11
N LEU A 67 2.74 4.33 -7.14
CA LEU A 67 3.69 3.48 -7.86
C LEU A 67 4.20 4.17 -9.14
N SER A 68 5.43 3.86 -9.53
CA SER A 68 5.91 4.15 -10.87
C SER A 68 5.30 3.20 -11.89
N THR A 69 5.32 3.59 -13.16
CA THR A 69 4.78 2.79 -14.28
C THR A 69 5.40 1.40 -14.38
N GLU A 70 6.66 1.26 -13.97
CA GLU A 70 7.41 0.00 -13.99
C GLU A 70 7.01 -0.94 -12.84
N VAL A 71 6.54 -0.38 -11.72
CA VAL A 71 6.14 -1.17 -10.53
C VAL A 71 4.68 -1.61 -10.61
N ILE A 72 3.79 -0.83 -11.23
CA ILE A 72 2.35 -1.15 -11.36
C ILE A 72 2.07 -2.61 -11.80
N PRO A 73 2.77 -3.18 -12.81
CA PRO A 73 2.51 -4.56 -13.23
C PRO A 73 2.71 -5.62 -12.13
N THR A 74 3.51 -5.34 -11.09
CA THR A 74 3.77 -6.30 -10.00
C THR A 74 2.54 -6.61 -9.17
N VAL A 75 1.57 -5.69 -9.13
CA VAL A 75 0.36 -5.79 -8.28
C VAL A 75 -0.91 -6.10 -9.07
N HIS A 76 -0.81 -6.50 -10.33
CA HIS A 76 -1.96 -6.72 -11.23
C HIS A 76 -2.98 -7.76 -10.74
N TRP A 77 -2.57 -8.69 -9.88
CA TRP A 77 -3.40 -9.76 -9.33
C TRP A 77 -4.00 -9.42 -7.97
N ALA A 78 -3.59 -8.31 -7.36
CA ALA A 78 -4.01 -7.94 -6.02
C ALA A 78 -5.50 -7.54 -5.99
N SER A 79 -6.28 -8.20 -5.13
CA SER A 79 -7.72 -7.92 -4.96
C SER A 79 -8.04 -7.06 -3.74
N THR A 80 -7.05 -6.79 -2.89
CA THR A 80 -7.18 -5.94 -1.70
C THR A 80 -5.98 -5.01 -1.54
N SER A 81 -6.15 -3.92 -0.79
CA SER A 81 -5.02 -3.04 -0.45
C SER A 81 -3.90 -3.77 0.29
N LYS A 82 -4.26 -4.75 1.12
CA LYS A 82 -3.30 -5.62 1.80
C LYS A 82 -2.47 -6.45 0.82
N ASN A 83 -3.09 -7.06 -0.19
CA ASN A 83 -2.34 -7.82 -1.19
C ASN A 83 -1.34 -6.93 -1.94
N ILE A 84 -1.73 -5.70 -2.28
CA ILE A 84 -0.82 -4.71 -2.87
C ILE A 84 0.35 -4.46 -1.91
N TRP A 85 0.06 -4.13 -0.65
CA TRP A 85 1.08 -3.82 0.36
C TRP A 85 2.09 -4.95 0.55
N ASP A 86 1.59 -6.17 0.75
CA ASP A 86 2.42 -7.35 1.01
C ASP A 86 3.30 -7.66 -0.21
N THR A 87 2.76 -7.56 -1.43
CA THR A 87 3.51 -7.75 -2.69
C THR A 87 4.67 -6.76 -2.82
N LEU A 88 4.40 -5.47 -2.56
CA LEU A 88 5.44 -4.43 -2.65
C LEU A 88 6.52 -4.61 -1.58
N GLN A 89 6.12 -5.01 -0.37
CA GLN A 89 7.05 -5.30 0.71
C GLN A 89 7.95 -6.49 0.37
N GLU A 90 7.38 -7.58 -0.13
CA GLU A 90 8.15 -8.76 -0.53
C GLU A 90 9.11 -8.46 -1.68
N ALA A 91 8.65 -7.74 -2.71
CA ALA A 91 9.45 -7.46 -3.90
C ALA A 91 10.59 -6.46 -3.64
N TYR A 92 10.40 -5.43 -2.82
CA TYR A 92 11.32 -4.28 -2.79
C TYR A 92 11.98 -3.98 -1.44
N ALA A 93 11.52 -4.58 -0.32
CA ALA A 93 12.12 -4.31 0.99
C ALA A 93 13.55 -4.85 1.12
N SER A 94 13.82 -6.06 0.61
CA SER A 94 15.13 -6.70 0.68
C SER A 94 16.18 -5.98 -0.19
N HIS A 95 15.83 -5.63 -1.42
CA HIS A 95 16.69 -4.92 -2.37
C HIS A 95 17.15 -3.55 -1.83
N SER A 96 16.24 -2.81 -1.17
CA SER A 96 16.56 -1.50 -0.60
C SER A 96 17.44 -1.59 0.65
N ASN A 97 17.29 -2.64 1.46
CA ASN A 97 18.16 -2.87 2.63
C ASN A 97 19.60 -3.22 2.20
N ILE A 98 19.77 -4.08 1.19
CA ILE A 98 21.10 -4.45 0.68
C ILE A 98 21.84 -3.22 0.14
N ARG A 99 21.14 -2.33 -0.58
CA ARG A 99 21.75 -1.14 -1.17
C ARG A 99 22.26 -0.13 -0.13
N ILE A 100 21.60 0.02 1.02
CA ILE A 100 22.11 0.87 2.11
C ILE A 100 23.38 0.29 2.72
N LEU A 101 23.47 -1.04 2.85
CA LEU A 101 24.65 -1.70 3.41
C LEU A 101 25.86 -1.71 2.46
N SER A 102 25.64 -1.48 1.16
CA SER A 102 26.69 -1.43 0.14
C SER A 102 27.23 -0.04 -0.18
N LEU A 103 26.79 1.00 0.54
CA LEU A 103 27.26 2.38 0.45
C LEU A 103 28.21 2.71 1.60
#